data_AF-A0A3R6IR28-F1
#
_entry.id   AF-A0A3R6IR28-F1
#
_cell.length_a   1.000
_cell.length_b   1.000
_cell.length_c   1.000
_cell.angle_alpha   90.00
_cell.angle_beta   90.00
_cell.angle_gamma   90.00
#
_symmetry.space_group_name_H-M   'P 1'
#
loop_
_entity.id
_entity.type
_entity.pdbx_description
1 polymer ?
#
loop_
_entity_poly.entity_id
_entity_poly.type
_entity_poly.pdbx_seq_one_letter_code
_entity_poly.pdbx_strand_id
1 'polypeptide(L)'
;MQRRNFFRSIALGGMTAALSPIAKAVPLQDQEKQKPATNINEATAIPRTAHSMPGKYPGKVVKTSHPGCIVDGQPSETVAYEMLKTSMLNLTGQADLRKAWLELVGPQDIIGLKVNPIAGKLLSTSHAVTRSIIKQLEEAGIPRKNLIIWDRREEDLKESGFTEENYPGIKIIGTEYQDVDGSYIDKDGKFYGESRIDKSQSFFVDLEGEYDAYTMPYMINGGKHSYFTKICTEMVTKIINVPVIKNAGSTITVCMKNLAFGSITNTARLHGPMWHDTCACACAFPPLRDKVVLNIADGLTGCFDGGPSANPQFICHYNTLVVGTDPVATDRICYDIVLAKRIEEGIQDGEKAGSRAFMETAQELKLGVADKDKIELKEINLQA
;
A
#
# COMPACT_ATOMS: atom_id res chain seq x y z
N MET A 1 18.86 -9.90 -21.73
CA MET A 1 20.01 -10.11 -20.81
C MET A 1 20.90 -8.88 -20.87
N GLN A 2 20.87 -8.01 -19.85
CA GLN A 2 22.00 -7.24 -19.32
C GLN A 2 21.46 -6.18 -18.35
N ARG A 3 21.46 -6.54 -17.07
CA ARG A 3 21.52 -5.59 -15.96
C ARG A 3 22.94 -5.03 -15.92
N ARG A 4 23.12 -3.72 -15.74
CA ARG A 4 23.82 -3.10 -14.58
C ARG A 4 24.37 -1.70 -14.87
N ASN A 5 24.23 -0.88 -13.81
CA ASN A 5 25.09 0.22 -13.38
C ASN A 5 24.84 1.61 -13.96
N PHE A 6 23.94 2.32 -13.28
CA PHE A 6 24.03 3.76 -13.09
C PHE A 6 25.16 4.05 -12.08
N PHE A 7 25.84 5.20 -12.22
CA PHE A 7 27.09 5.65 -11.59
C PHE A 7 28.38 5.26 -12.31
N ARG A 8 28.86 6.17 -13.17
CA ARG A 8 30.27 6.54 -13.32
C ARG A 8 30.39 7.88 -14.03
N SER A 9 30.55 8.94 -13.23
CA SER A 9 30.98 10.26 -13.69
C SER A 9 32.50 10.23 -13.90
N ILE A 10 32.93 10.86 -14.98
CA ILE A 10 34.29 10.90 -15.54
C ILE A 10 35.26 11.68 -14.65
N ALA A 11 36.46 11.14 -14.49
CA ALA A 11 37.71 11.80 -14.12
C ALA A 11 38.82 11.01 -14.86
N LEU A 12 39.81 11.56 -15.58
CA LEU A 12 40.59 12.79 -15.41
C LEU A 12 41.43 13.01 -16.68
N GLY A 13 41.84 14.27 -16.92
CA GLY A 13 43.00 14.56 -17.76
C GLY A 13 43.19 16.05 -18.06
N GLY A 14 43.96 16.76 -17.22
CA GLY A 14 44.50 18.08 -17.57
C GLY A 14 44.70 19.01 -16.38
N MET A 15 45.91 19.04 -15.82
CA MET A 15 46.35 20.04 -14.85
C MET A 15 46.49 21.42 -15.52
N THR A 16 45.77 22.43 -15.01
CA THR A 16 46.23 23.82 -15.02
C THR A 16 45.82 24.48 -13.71
N ALA A 17 46.82 24.95 -12.96
CA ALA A 17 46.63 25.75 -11.76
C ALA A 17 46.33 27.20 -12.16
N ALA A 18 45.22 27.76 -11.68
CA ALA A 18 44.99 29.20 -11.69
C ALA A 18 44.07 29.61 -10.53
N LEU A 19 44.71 30.19 -9.51
CA LEU A 19 44.27 31.23 -8.57
C LEU A 19 42.76 31.40 -8.31
N SER A 20 42.35 31.03 -7.09
CA SER A 20 41.03 31.29 -6.51
C SER A 20 40.69 32.78 -6.40
N PRO A 21 39.52 33.23 -6.86
CA PRO A 21 38.80 34.29 -6.19
C PRO A 21 37.97 33.65 -5.07
N ILE A 22 38.14 34.13 -3.84
CA ILE A 22 37.25 33.81 -2.72
C ILE A 22 35.88 34.40 -3.08
N ALA A 23 35.03 33.58 -3.70
CA ALA A 23 33.61 33.86 -3.78
C ALA A 23 33.09 33.74 -2.34
N LYS A 24 32.71 34.88 -1.75
CA LYS A 24 31.90 34.89 -0.53
C LYS A 24 30.71 33.99 -0.78
N ALA A 25 30.62 32.88 -0.04
CA ALA A 25 29.44 32.06 -0.01
C ALA A 25 28.27 32.96 0.41
N VAL A 26 27.40 33.27 -0.55
CA VAL A 26 26.07 33.81 -0.24
C VAL A 26 25.43 32.72 0.62
N PRO A 27 24.93 33.03 1.83
CA PRO A 27 24.16 32.06 2.58
C PRO A 27 23.03 31.61 1.65
N LEU A 28 22.96 30.31 1.38
CA LEU A 28 21.72 29.72 0.88
C LEU A 28 20.70 30.04 1.96
N GLN A 29 19.91 31.10 1.73
CA GLN A 29 18.66 31.26 2.43
C GLN A 29 17.92 29.96 2.18
N ASP A 30 17.66 29.21 3.25
CA ASP A 30 16.61 28.21 3.26
C ASP A 30 15.31 28.95 2.92
N GLN A 31 15.04 29.13 1.64
CA GLN A 31 13.69 29.24 1.17
C GLN A 31 13.09 27.89 1.53
N GLU A 32 12.35 27.85 2.65
CA GLU A 32 11.37 26.79 2.89
C GLU A 32 10.60 26.65 1.58
N LYS A 33 10.91 25.62 0.79
CA LYS A 33 10.15 25.34 -0.43
C LYS A 33 8.74 25.06 0.06
N GLN A 34 7.87 26.04 -0.14
CA GLN A 34 6.47 25.95 0.25
C GLN A 34 5.90 24.68 -0.37
N LYS A 35 5.29 23.82 0.45
CA LYS A 35 4.73 22.55 -0.02
C LYS A 35 3.73 22.82 -1.15
N PRO A 36 3.73 22.03 -2.24
CA PRO A 36 2.74 22.15 -3.31
C PRO A 36 1.31 22.14 -2.78
N ALA A 37 0.47 23.04 -3.29
CA ALA A 37 -0.94 23.09 -2.94
C ALA A 37 -1.68 21.82 -3.39
N THR A 38 -2.73 21.44 -2.67
CA THR A 38 -3.58 20.28 -3.00
C THR A 38 -5.06 20.60 -2.84
N ASN A 39 -5.93 19.76 -3.39
CA ASN A 39 -7.38 19.86 -3.20
C ASN A 39 -7.90 19.09 -1.97
N ILE A 40 -7.07 18.84 -0.95
CA ILE A 40 -7.47 18.09 0.24
C ILE A 40 -8.66 18.72 0.99
N ASN A 41 -8.81 20.05 0.94
CA ASN A 41 -9.93 20.76 1.55
C ASN A 41 -11.27 20.39 0.91
N GLU A 42 -11.29 20.09 -0.39
CA GLU A 42 -12.49 19.61 -1.07
C GLU A 42 -12.88 18.22 -0.55
N ALA A 43 -11.91 17.30 -0.43
CA ALA A 43 -12.15 15.94 0.07
C ALA A 43 -12.65 15.92 1.53
N THR A 44 -12.05 16.76 2.38
CA THR A 44 -12.42 16.86 3.80
C THR A 44 -13.77 17.54 4.03
N ALA A 45 -14.22 18.38 3.08
CA ALA A 45 -15.56 18.97 3.13
C ALA A 45 -16.68 17.97 2.78
N ILE A 46 -16.37 16.86 2.10
CA ILE A 46 -17.36 15.82 1.78
C ILE A 46 -17.77 15.09 3.07
N PRO A 47 -19.09 15.04 3.41
CA PRO A 47 -19.57 14.37 4.61
C PRO A 47 -19.10 12.92 4.71
N ARG A 48 -18.79 12.49 5.93
CA ARG A 48 -18.41 11.10 6.23
C ARG A 48 -19.65 10.22 6.30
N THR A 49 -19.45 8.93 6.07
CA THR A 49 -20.46 7.88 6.25
C THR A 49 -20.12 7.02 7.47
N ALA A 50 -21.02 6.11 7.85
CA ALA A 50 -20.76 5.13 8.92
C ALA A 50 -19.61 4.15 8.57
N HIS A 51 -19.17 4.11 7.31
CA HIS A 51 -18.07 3.27 6.84
C HIS A 51 -16.79 4.05 6.60
N SER A 52 -16.78 5.36 6.84
CA SER A 52 -15.56 6.15 6.71
C SER A 52 -14.46 5.63 7.64
N MET A 53 -13.21 5.66 7.18
CA MET A 53 -12.02 5.48 8.01
C MET A 53 -12.15 6.28 9.32
N PRO A 54 -11.59 5.84 10.45
CA PRO A 54 -10.83 4.60 10.67
C PRO A 54 -11.66 3.31 10.67
N GLY A 55 -12.92 3.37 10.25
CA GLY A 55 -13.80 2.20 10.21
C GLY A 55 -14.37 1.87 11.58
N LYS A 56 -14.87 0.65 11.72
CA LYS A 56 -15.72 0.24 12.85
C LYS A 56 -15.01 0.18 14.21
N TYR A 57 -13.70 -0.09 14.21
CA TYR A 57 -12.87 -0.32 15.39
C TYR A 57 -11.67 0.64 15.42
N PRO A 58 -11.90 1.96 15.60
CA PRO A 58 -10.83 2.96 15.62
C PRO A 58 -9.75 2.62 16.65
N GLY A 59 -8.47 2.71 16.27
CA GLY A 59 -7.34 2.47 17.16
C GLY A 59 -7.18 1.04 17.68
N LYS A 60 -8.06 0.08 17.34
CA LYS A 60 -7.92 -1.31 17.78
C LYS A 60 -7.20 -2.14 16.73
N VAL A 61 -6.13 -2.80 17.15
CA VAL A 61 -5.27 -3.61 16.28
C VAL A 61 -5.01 -4.96 16.94
N VAL A 62 -5.12 -6.05 16.16
CA VAL A 62 -4.75 -7.39 16.60
C VAL A 62 -3.52 -7.83 15.83
N LYS A 63 -2.46 -8.19 16.56
CA LYS A 63 -1.23 -8.78 16.02
C LYS A 63 -1.18 -10.25 16.42
N THR A 64 -1.31 -11.15 15.45
CA THR A 64 -1.14 -12.59 15.68
C THR A 64 0.23 -13.03 15.21
N SER A 65 0.84 -14.00 15.90
CA SER A 65 2.07 -14.67 15.49
C SER A 65 1.96 -16.19 15.60
N HIS A 66 2.68 -16.90 14.74
CA HIS A 66 2.77 -18.35 14.77
C HIS A 66 4.11 -18.82 14.17
N PRO A 67 4.90 -19.68 14.84
CA PRO A 67 6.23 -20.06 14.33
C PRO A 67 6.17 -20.92 13.05
N GLY A 68 5.09 -21.67 12.85
CA GLY A 68 4.83 -22.45 11.63
C GLY A 68 4.31 -21.65 10.42
N CYS A 69 4.48 -20.31 10.39
CA CYS A 69 4.03 -19.48 9.27
C CYS A 69 4.70 -19.87 7.93
N ILE A 70 5.92 -20.41 7.98
CA ILE A 70 6.70 -20.81 6.81
C ILE A 70 6.96 -22.32 6.87
N VAL A 71 6.60 -23.03 5.80
CA VAL A 71 6.84 -24.46 5.61
C VAL A 71 7.52 -24.63 4.26
N ASP A 72 8.67 -25.28 4.23
CA ASP A 72 9.48 -25.48 3.01
C ASP A 72 9.77 -24.17 2.24
N GLY A 73 10.00 -23.09 2.98
CA GLY A 73 10.29 -21.76 2.42
C GLY A 73 9.07 -21.04 1.86
N GLN A 74 7.85 -21.55 2.05
CA GLN A 74 6.61 -20.96 1.57
C GLN A 74 5.63 -20.62 2.72
N PRO A 75 4.84 -19.54 2.60
CA PRO A 75 3.77 -19.25 3.54
C PRO A 75 2.74 -20.39 3.66
N SER A 76 2.45 -20.80 4.88
CA SER A 76 1.46 -21.84 5.20
C SER A 76 0.04 -21.29 5.20
N GLU A 77 -0.81 -21.78 4.29
CA GLU A 77 -2.23 -21.38 4.20
C GLU A 77 -3.02 -21.79 5.46
N THR A 78 -2.77 -22.99 6.00
CA THR A 78 -3.44 -23.46 7.22
C THR A 78 -3.15 -22.54 8.41
N VAL A 79 -1.89 -22.13 8.58
CA VAL A 79 -1.49 -21.23 9.67
C VAL A 79 -2.03 -19.82 9.43
N ALA A 80 -1.95 -19.32 8.20
CA ALA A 80 -2.53 -18.02 7.83
C ALA A 80 -4.04 -17.97 8.12
N TYR A 81 -4.76 -19.05 7.86
CA TYR A 81 -6.19 -19.17 8.14
C TYR A 81 -6.47 -19.07 9.64
N GLU A 82 -5.78 -19.83 10.49
CA GLU A 82 -6.01 -19.78 11.94
C GLU A 82 -5.57 -18.44 12.57
N MET A 83 -4.48 -17.84 12.08
CA MET A 83 -4.07 -16.51 12.50
C MET A 83 -5.11 -15.45 12.15
N LEU A 84 -5.62 -15.46 10.91
CA LEU A 84 -6.65 -14.52 10.47
C LEU A 84 -7.96 -14.71 11.24
N LYS A 85 -8.39 -15.96 11.43
CA LYS A 85 -9.57 -16.29 12.23
C LYS A 85 -9.44 -15.76 13.65
N THR A 86 -8.29 -16.01 14.29
CA THR A 86 -8.00 -15.51 15.65
C THR A 86 -8.01 -13.99 15.68
N SER A 87 -7.41 -13.32 14.70
CA SER A 87 -7.44 -11.86 14.57
C SER A 87 -8.87 -11.33 14.44
N MET A 88 -9.70 -11.92 13.59
CA MET A 88 -11.07 -11.49 13.36
C MET A 88 -11.96 -11.62 14.61
N LEU A 89 -11.89 -12.75 15.30
CA LEU A 89 -12.65 -12.98 16.53
C LEU A 89 -12.25 -11.97 17.63
N ASN A 90 -10.95 -11.67 17.75
CA ASN A 90 -10.45 -10.74 18.76
C ASN A 90 -10.69 -9.27 18.41
N LEU A 91 -10.62 -8.91 17.12
CA LEU A 91 -10.90 -7.56 16.65
C LEU A 91 -12.37 -7.22 16.90
N THR A 92 -13.28 -8.12 16.51
CA THR A 92 -14.73 -7.91 16.60
C THR A 92 -15.32 -8.25 17.97
N GLY A 93 -14.65 -9.09 18.77
CA GLY A 93 -15.20 -9.63 20.02
C GLY A 93 -16.27 -10.71 19.80
N GLN A 94 -16.54 -11.11 18.56
CA GLN A 94 -17.48 -12.19 18.26
C GLN A 94 -16.89 -13.56 18.59
N ALA A 95 -17.74 -14.48 19.05
CA ALA A 95 -17.36 -15.88 19.27
C ALA A 95 -17.45 -16.74 18.00
N ASP A 96 -18.18 -16.26 16.99
CA ASP A 96 -18.42 -16.94 15.71
C ASP A 96 -17.77 -16.16 14.57
N LEU A 97 -17.01 -16.87 13.72
CA LEU A 97 -16.22 -16.25 12.65
C LEU A 97 -17.13 -15.65 11.56
N ARG A 98 -18.25 -16.31 11.26
CA ARG A 98 -19.22 -15.79 10.29
C ARG A 98 -19.81 -14.47 10.77
N LYS A 99 -20.23 -14.38 12.04
CA LYS A 99 -20.69 -13.11 12.63
C LYS A 99 -19.60 -12.03 12.60
N ALA A 100 -18.35 -12.38 12.89
CA ALA A 100 -17.23 -11.43 12.82
C ALA A 100 -17.07 -10.80 11.42
N TRP A 101 -17.13 -11.61 10.35
CA TRP A 101 -17.06 -11.09 8.98
C TRP A 101 -18.28 -10.26 8.59
N LEU A 102 -19.49 -10.70 8.97
CA LEU A 102 -20.74 -10.03 8.63
C LEU A 102 -20.92 -8.66 9.29
N GLU A 103 -20.03 -8.31 10.22
CA GLU A 103 -19.96 -6.96 10.77
C GLU A 103 -19.29 -5.92 9.88
N LEU A 104 -18.49 -6.37 8.90
CA LEU A 104 -17.67 -5.51 8.05
C LEU A 104 -18.15 -5.54 6.59
N VAL A 105 -18.69 -6.68 6.14
CA VAL A 105 -19.15 -6.93 4.77
C VAL A 105 -20.42 -7.79 4.77
N GLY A 106 -21.17 -7.79 3.67
CA GLY A 106 -22.38 -8.60 3.51
C GLY A 106 -22.48 -9.29 2.14
N PRO A 107 -23.41 -10.25 1.97
CA PRO A 107 -23.51 -11.05 0.75
C PRO A 107 -23.90 -10.27 -0.52
N GLN A 108 -24.32 -9.01 -0.36
CA GLN A 108 -24.62 -8.09 -1.47
C GLN A 108 -23.45 -7.17 -1.82
N ASP A 109 -22.41 -7.13 -0.99
CA ASP A 109 -21.23 -6.31 -1.28
C ASP A 109 -20.43 -6.90 -2.44
N ILE A 110 -19.83 -6.02 -3.25
CA ILE A 110 -18.74 -6.35 -4.16
C ILE A 110 -17.45 -5.96 -3.46
N ILE A 111 -16.63 -6.95 -3.13
CA ILE A 111 -15.49 -6.80 -2.24
C ILE A 111 -14.19 -6.81 -3.04
N GLY A 112 -13.49 -5.68 -3.02
CA GLY A 112 -12.15 -5.55 -3.57
C GLY A 112 -11.08 -5.97 -2.56
N LEU A 113 -10.35 -7.05 -2.84
CA LEU A 113 -9.13 -7.43 -2.15
C LEU A 113 -7.95 -6.66 -2.76
N LYS A 114 -7.53 -5.57 -2.10
CA LYS A 114 -6.40 -4.74 -2.55
C LYS A 114 -5.08 -5.34 -2.10
N VAL A 115 -4.48 -6.19 -2.93
CA VAL A 115 -3.19 -6.83 -2.66
C VAL A 115 -2.02 -5.89 -2.96
N ASN A 116 -0.78 -6.34 -2.74
CA ASN A 116 0.46 -5.65 -3.08
C ASN A 116 1.38 -6.59 -3.88
N PRO A 117 1.45 -6.45 -5.22
CA PRO A 117 2.26 -7.30 -6.08
C PRO A 117 3.63 -6.69 -6.47
N ILE A 118 3.91 -5.43 -6.11
CA ILE A 118 4.96 -4.59 -6.72
C ILE A 118 6.38 -5.18 -6.65
N ALA A 119 6.70 -5.98 -5.64
CA ALA A 119 8.03 -6.57 -5.49
C ALA A 119 8.09 -8.04 -6.00
N GLY A 120 7.13 -8.40 -6.86
CA GLY A 120 7.05 -9.65 -7.60
C GLY A 120 6.91 -10.89 -6.72
N LYS A 121 7.28 -12.04 -7.28
CA LYS A 121 7.22 -13.35 -6.60
C LYS A 121 8.02 -13.41 -5.29
N LEU A 122 9.01 -12.55 -5.12
CA LEU A 122 9.87 -12.53 -3.94
C LEU A 122 9.22 -11.87 -2.74
N LEU A 123 8.42 -10.82 -2.95
CA LEU A 123 7.84 -10.00 -1.88
C LEU A 123 6.52 -9.37 -2.31
N SER A 124 5.51 -10.22 -2.46
CA SER A 124 4.12 -9.82 -2.70
C SER A 124 3.22 -10.34 -1.60
N THR A 125 1.98 -9.84 -1.53
CA THR A 125 0.96 -10.38 -0.63
C THR A 125 0.89 -11.89 -0.84
N SER A 126 0.99 -12.66 0.24
CA SER A 126 1.02 -14.11 0.12
C SER A 126 -0.30 -14.67 -0.39
N HIS A 127 -0.21 -15.68 -1.25
CA HIS A 127 -1.37 -16.46 -1.67
C HIS A 127 -2.04 -17.14 -0.46
N ALA A 128 -1.26 -17.55 0.55
CA ALA A 128 -1.75 -18.13 1.80
C ALA A 128 -2.73 -17.20 2.53
N VAL A 129 -2.37 -15.93 2.73
CA VAL A 129 -3.27 -14.94 3.35
C VAL A 129 -4.46 -14.65 2.46
N THR A 130 -4.24 -14.45 1.16
CA THR A 130 -5.33 -14.13 0.22
C THR A 130 -6.37 -15.25 0.14
N ARG A 131 -5.94 -16.51 0.04
CA ARG A 131 -6.83 -17.69 0.03
C ARG A 131 -7.54 -17.87 1.36
N SER A 132 -6.86 -17.58 2.48
CA SER A 132 -7.48 -17.59 3.80
C SER A 132 -8.61 -16.56 3.92
N ILE A 133 -8.42 -15.34 3.41
CA ILE A 133 -9.47 -14.32 3.36
C ILE A 133 -10.66 -14.82 2.53
N ILE A 134 -10.40 -15.30 1.31
CA ILE A 134 -11.46 -15.81 0.40
C ILE A 134 -12.25 -16.93 1.08
N LYS A 135 -11.57 -17.92 1.63
CA LYS A 135 -12.19 -19.07 2.29
C LYS A 135 -13.09 -18.63 3.45
N GLN A 136 -12.60 -17.73 4.33
CA GLN A 136 -13.42 -17.26 5.45
C GLN A 136 -14.61 -16.39 5.01
N LEU A 137 -14.47 -15.62 3.93
CA LEU A 137 -15.59 -14.87 3.34
C LEU A 137 -16.64 -15.83 2.76
N GLU A 138 -16.23 -16.86 2.04
CA GLU A 138 -17.14 -17.90 1.51
C GLU A 138 -17.87 -18.64 2.64
N GLU A 139 -17.16 -19.01 3.71
CA GLU A 139 -17.73 -19.61 4.93
C GLU A 139 -18.71 -18.66 5.65
N ALA A 140 -18.50 -17.34 5.56
CA ALA A 140 -19.45 -16.34 6.07
C ALA A 140 -20.70 -16.18 5.18
N GLY A 141 -20.71 -16.80 3.99
CA GLY A 141 -21.79 -16.75 3.02
C GLY A 141 -21.65 -15.65 1.96
N ILE A 142 -20.44 -15.09 1.80
CA ILE A 142 -20.15 -14.13 0.73
C ILE A 142 -19.96 -14.89 -0.59
N PRO A 143 -20.70 -14.56 -1.66
CA PRO A 143 -20.53 -15.24 -2.94
C PRO A 143 -19.15 -14.96 -3.55
N ARG A 144 -18.46 -16.01 -3.97
CA ARG A 144 -17.15 -15.92 -4.65
C ARG A 144 -17.13 -14.93 -5.82
N LYS A 145 -18.20 -14.92 -6.62
CA LYS A 145 -18.38 -14.02 -7.78
C LYS A 145 -18.40 -12.52 -7.41
N ASN A 146 -18.61 -12.19 -6.14
CA ASN A 146 -18.60 -10.83 -5.63
C ASN A 146 -17.18 -10.37 -5.25
N LEU A 147 -16.17 -11.25 -5.32
CA LEU A 147 -14.80 -10.93 -4.97
C LEU A 147 -14.03 -10.44 -6.20
N ILE A 148 -13.22 -9.41 -6.01
CA ILE A 148 -12.31 -8.85 -7.01
C ILE A 148 -10.93 -8.73 -6.37
N ILE A 149 -9.91 -9.35 -6.94
CA ILE A 149 -8.51 -9.10 -6.53
C ILE A 149 -7.96 -8.03 -7.46
N TRP A 150 -7.38 -6.99 -6.87
CA TRP A 150 -6.93 -5.86 -7.65
C TRP A 150 -5.70 -5.17 -7.08
N ASP A 151 -5.01 -4.49 -7.99
CA ASP A 151 -3.93 -3.55 -7.72
C ASP A 151 -3.95 -2.50 -8.84
N ARG A 152 -2.94 -1.63 -8.87
CA ARG A 152 -2.74 -0.66 -9.93
C ARG A 152 -2.26 -1.31 -11.21
N ARG A 153 -1.29 -2.24 -11.16
CA ARG A 153 -0.68 -2.85 -12.35
C ARG A 153 -1.13 -4.28 -12.52
N GLU A 154 -1.80 -4.56 -13.63
CA GLU A 154 -2.29 -5.91 -13.91
C GLU A 154 -1.14 -6.89 -14.21
N GLU A 155 -0.04 -6.40 -14.79
CA GLU A 155 1.13 -7.25 -15.04
C GLU A 155 1.80 -7.69 -13.74
N ASP A 156 1.98 -6.78 -12.78
CA ASP A 156 2.54 -7.13 -11.46
C ASP A 156 1.66 -8.20 -10.75
N LEU A 157 0.33 -8.13 -10.89
CA LEU A 157 -0.60 -9.15 -10.38
C LEU A 157 -0.33 -10.51 -11.04
N LYS A 158 -0.24 -10.56 -12.38
CA LYS A 158 0.03 -11.79 -13.14
C LYS A 158 1.39 -12.38 -12.77
N GLU A 159 2.44 -11.56 -12.74
CA GLU A 159 3.80 -11.98 -12.36
C GLU A 159 3.85 -12.54 -10.94
N SER A 160 3.04 -11.98 -10.04
CA SER A 160 2.90 -12.44 -8.64
C SER A 160 1.92 -13.60 -8.49
N GLY A 161 1.40 -14.18 -9.57
CA GLY A 161 0.54 -15.37 -9.54
C GLY A 161 -0.93 -15.09 -9.23
N PHE A 162 -1.36 -13.83 -9.15
CA PHE A 162 -2.78 -13.49 -9.08
C PHE A 162 -3.36 -13.55 -10.50
N THR A 163 -3.84 -14.72 -10.87
CA THR A 163 -4.43 -15.01 -12.19
C THR A 163 -5.79 -15.68 -12.02
N GLU A 164 -6.64 -15.63 -13.06
CA GLU A 164 -7.92 -16.34 -13.04
C GLU A 164 -7.74 -17.86 -12.93
N GLU A 165 -6.62 -18.41 -13.42
CA GLU A 165 -6.27 -19.83 -13.25
C GLU A 165 -6.06 -20.19 -11.77
N ASN A 166 -5.31 -19.37 -11.03
CA ASN A 166 -5.05 -19.59 -9.62
C ASN A 166 -6.24 -19.21 -8.72
N TYR A 167 -7.16 -18.38 -9.24
CA TYR A 167 -8.32 -17.86 -8.53
C TYR A 167 -9.59 -17.97 -9.39
N PRO A 168 -10.02 -19.19 -9.77
CA PRO A 168 -11.13 -19.37 -10.69
C PRO A 168 -12.41 -18.76 -10.13
N GLY A 169 -13.17 -18.03 -10.96
CA GLY A 169 -14.41 -17.37 -10.56
C GLY A 169 -14.25 -16.08 -9.75
N ILE A 170 -13.02 -15.58 -9.56
CA ILE A 170 -12.72 -14.28 -8.96
C ILE A 170 -12.12 -13.38 -10.04
N LYS A 171 -12.65 -12.17 -10.18
CA LYS A 171 -12.12 -11.21 -11.16
C LYS A 171 -10.75 -10.71 -10.70
N ILE A 172 -9.76 -10.79 -11.58
CA ILE A 172 -8.44 -10.17 -11.39
C ILE A 172 -8.36 -8.93 -12.28
N ILE A 173 -8.00 -7.77 -11.72
CA ILE A 173 -7.99 -6.53 -12.50
C ILE A 173 -6.96 -5.51 -12.01
N GLY A 174 -6.21 -4.92 -12.96
CA GLY A 174 -5.38 -3.74 -12.72
C GLY A 174 -6.01 -2.45 -13.29
N THR A 175 -5.54 -1.28 -12.87
CA THR A 175 -5.90 -0.01 -13.53
C THR A 175 -5.08 0.18 -14.81
N GLU A 176 -3.79 -0.06 -14.71
CA GLU A 176 -2.80 -0.11 -15.79
C GLU A 176 -2.74 -1.55 -16.30
N TYR A 177 -2.97 -1.74 -17.60
CA TYR A 177 -2.98 -3.06 -18.21
C TYR A 177 -2.56 -3.01 -19.67
N GLN A 178 -2.10 -4.16 -20.16
CA GLN A 178 -1.76 -4.41 -21.56
C GLN A 178 -2.88 -5.20 -22.23
N ASP A 179 -2.99 -5.09 -23.56
CA ASP A 179 -3.75 -6.04 -24.35
C ASP A 179 -3.03 -7.39 -24.50
N VAL A 180 -3.59 -8.27 -25.33
CA VAL A 180 -3.06 -9.62 -25.58
C VAL A 180 -1.69 -9.63 -26.26
N ASP A 181 -1.32 -8.55 -26.95
CA ASP A 181 -0.04 -8.40 -27.64
C ASP A 181 1.02 -7.68 -26.78
N GLY A 182 0.66 -7.31 -25.54
CA GLY A 182 1.55 -6.62 -24.60
C GLY A 182 1.59 -5.10 -24.78
N SER A 183 0.70 -4.52 -25.58
CA SER A 183 0.63 -3.06 -25.76
C SER A 183 -0.20 -2.42 -24.65
N TYR A 184 0.28 -1.29 -24.12
CA TYR A 184 -0.51 -0.42 -23.23
C TYR A 184 -1.38 0.59 -23.98
N ILE A 185 -1.20 0.69 -25.30
CA ILE A 185 -1.79 1.72 -26.15
C ILE A 185 -2.66 1.05 -27.20
N ASP A 186 -3.87 1.57 -27.41
CA ASP A 186 -4.77 1.13 -28.46
C ASP A 186 -4.36 1.66 -29.85
N LYS A 187 -5.08 1.22 -30.88
CA LYS A 187 -4.86 1.64 -32.28
C LYS A 187 -5.00 3.15 -32.53
N ASP A 188 -5.68 3.87 -31.64
CA ASP A 188 -5.93 5.31 -31.74
C ASP A 188 -4.92 6.14 -30.92
N GLY A 189 -3.91 5.47 -30.33
CA GLY A 189 -2.86 6.12 -29.56
C GLY A 189 -3.23 6.42 -28.11
N LYS A 190 -4.34 5.88 -27.59
CA LYS A 190 -4.78 6.09 -26.20
C LYS A 190 -4.32 4.97 -25.29
N PHE A 191 -3.99 5.30 -24.05
CA PHE A 191 -3.67 4.26 -23.09
C PHE A 191 -4.93 3.48 -22.74
N TYR A 192 -4.86 2.14 -22.79
CA TYR A 192 -5.94 1.26 -22.37
C TYR A 192 -6.44 1.59 -20.96
N GLY A 193 -5.51 1.92 -20.05
CA GLY A 193 -5.81 2.35 -18.69
C GLY A 193 -6.70 3.58 -18.57
N GLU A 194 -6.79 4.44 -19.60
CA GLU A 194 -7.73 5.58 -19.60
C GLU A 194 -9.20 5.14 -19.46
N SER A 195 -9.54 3.94 -19.94
CA SER A 195 -10.89 3.40 -19.80
C SER A 195 -11.26 3.03 -18.36
N ARG A 196 -10.25 2.81 -17.50
CA ARG A 196 -10.36 2.34 -16.11
C ARG A 196 -10.14 3.43 -15.07
N ILE A 197 -10.07 4.71 -15.46
CA ILE A 197 -9.93 5.84 -14.54
C ILE A 197 -11.18 6.71 -14.54
N ASP A 198 -11.52 7.25 -13.38
CA ASP A 198 -12.62 8.18 -13.20
C ASP A 198 -12.07 9.62 -13.20
N LYS A 199 -12.20 10.31 -14.33
CA LYS A 199 -11.71 11.68 -14.48
C LYS A 199 -12.49 12.70 -13.63
N SER A 200 -13.64 12.33 -13.07
CA SER A 200 -14.41 13.19 -12.15
C SER A 200 -13.90 13.14 -10.70
N GLN A 201 -13.09 12.12 -10.37
CA GLN A 201 -12.51 11.93 -9.05
C GLN A 201 -10.99 12.03 -9.15
N SER A 202 -10.40 13.11 -8.62
CA SER A 202 -8.95 13.30 -8.68
C SER A 202 -8.35 13.92 -7.42
N PHE A 203 -7.14 13.46 -7.09
CA PHE A 203 -6.23 14.15 -6.19
C PHE A 203 -5.36 15.11 -7.00
N PHE A 204 -5.63 16.40 -6.84
CA PHE A 204 -4.85 17.47 -7.44
C PHE A 204 -3.68 17.84 -6.53
N VAL A 205 -2.52 18.02 -7.15
CA VAL A 205 -1.31 18.55 -6.51
C VAL A 205 -0.70 19.54 -7.48
N ASP A 206 -0.34 20.73 -7.00
CA ASP A 206 0.33 21.77 -7.81
C ASP A 206 1.80 21.42 -8.10
N LEU A 207 1.97 20.29 -8.77
CA LEU A 207 3.23 19.66 -9.10
C LEU A 207 3.02 18.86 -10.37
N GLU A 208 3.80 19.16 -11.40
CA GLU A 208 3.84 18.40 -12.65
C GLU A 208 5.04 17.46 -12.66
N GLY A 209 4.89 16.35 -13.38
CA GLY A 209 5.99 15.44 -13.70
C GLY A 209 6.09 15.25 -15.20
N GLU A 210 7.31 15.14 -15.69
CA GLU A 210 7.60 14.78 -17.07
C GLU A 210 7.92 13.28 -17.13
N TYR A 211 7.35 12.58 -18.12
CA TYR A 211 7.48 11.13 -18.25
C TYR A 211 7.93 10.77 -19.65
N ASP A 212 8.89 9.85 -19.74
CA ASP A 212 9.29 9.24 -20.99
C ASP A 212 8.24 8.23 -21.49
N ALA A 213 8.40 7.78 -22.73
CA ALA A 213 7.50 6.80 -23.35
C ALA A 213 7.44 5.46 -22.61
N TYR A 214 8.47 5.13 -21.82
CA TYR A 214 8.50 3.92 -21.01
C TYR A 214 7.66 4.05 -19.74
N THR A 215 7.67 5.22 -19.11
CA THR A 215 7.01 5.49 -17.83
C THR A 215 5.54 5.89 -18.01
N MET A 216 5.23 6.60 -19.10
CA MET A 216 3.91 7.14 -19.40
C MET A 216 2.77 6.09 -19.35
N PRO A 217 2.93 4.85 -19.87
CA PRO A 217 1.93 3.79 -19.75
C PRO A 217 1.53 3.46 -18.29
N TYR A 218 2.49 3.54 -17.37
CA TYR A 218 2.27 3.35 -15.94
C TYR A 218 1.76 4.61 -15.24
N MET A 219 1.65 5.74 -15.93
CA MET A 219 1.09 6.97 -15.36
C MET A 219 -0.29 7.28 -15.91
N ILE A 220 -0.63 6.78 -17.11
CA ILE A 220 -1.87 7.00 -17.88
C ILE A 220 -2.08 8.47 -18.30
N ASN A 221 -1.74 9.43 -17.45
CA ASN A 221 -1.85 10.86 -17.75
C ASN A 221 -0.68 11.67 -17.15
N GLY A 222 -0.34 12.78 -17.80
CA GLY A 222 0.54 13.82 -17.26
C GLY A 222 -0.22 14.88 -16.46
N GLY A 223 0.43 16.04 -16.27
CA GLY A 223 -0.13 17.20 -15.60
C GLY A 223 -0.25 17.04 -14.08
N LYS A 224 -1.16 17.81 -13.47
CA LYS A 224 -1.28 18.00 -12.01
C LYS A 224 -2.29 17.07 -11.32
N HIS A 225 -3.06 16.30 -12.09
CA HIS A 225 -4.12 15.44 -11.56
C HIS A 225 -3.69 13.98 -11.47
N SER A 226 -4.00 13.35 -10.34
CA SER A 226 -4.01 11.90 -10.16
C SER A 226 -5.45 11.43 -10.09
N TYR A 227 -5.90 10.67 -11.09
CA TYR A 227 -7.29 10.21 -11.17
C TYR A 227 -7.46 8.90 -10.42
N PHE A 228 -8.58 8.75 -9.72
CA PHE A 228 -8.91 7.49 -9.04
C PHE A 228 -9.30 6.41 -10.05
N THR A 229 -8.94 5.16 -9.73
CA THR A 229 -9.38 4.00 -10.50
C THR A 229 -10.88 3.78 -10.37
N LYS A 230 -11.53 3.41 -11.49
CA LYS A 230 -12.92 2.97 -11.52
C LYS A 230 -13.17 1.73 -10.69
N ILE A 231 -12.13 0.95 -10.38
CA ILE A 231 -12.23 -0.16 -9.44
C ILE A 231 -12.77 0.35 -8.09
N CYS A 232 -12.24 1.48 -7.60
CA CYS A 232 -12.64 2.09 -6.34
C CYS A 232 -13.90 2.95 -6.46
N THR A 233 -14.11 3.65 -7.58
CA THR A 233 -15.25 4.57 -7.70
C THR A 233 -16.53 3.85 -8.10
N GLU A 234 -16.47 2.90 -9.04
CA GLU A 234 -17.63 2.30 -9.70
C GLU A 234 -17.81 0.80 -9.41
N MET A 235 -16.73 0.03 -9.24
CA MET A 235 -16.83 -1.45 -9.22
C MET A 235 -17.06 -2.05 -7.84
N VAL A 236 -16.34 -1.58 -6.81
CA VAL A 236 -16.40 -2.18 -5.46
C VAL A 236 -17.27 -1.34 -4.51
N THR A 237 -17.98 -2.03 -3.61
CA THR A 237 -18.72 -1.42 -2.50
C THR A 237 -17.91 -1.42 -1.21
N LYS A 238 -17.00 -2.40 -1.05
CA LYS A 238 -16.11 -2.58 0.10
C LYS A 238 -14.69 -2.90 -0.35
N ILE A 239 -13.70 -2.42 0.41
CA ILE A 239 -12.28 -2.72 0.19
C ILE A 239 -11.73 -3.39 1.45
N ILE A 240 -11.09 -4.55 1.26
CA ILE A 240 -10.21 -5.18 2.23
C ILE A 240 -8.79 -4.97 1.72
N ASN A 241 -7.99 -4.22 2.47
CA ASN A 241 -6.62 -3.88 2.12
C ASN A 241 -5.67 -4.96 2.65
N VAL A 242 -4.83 -5.53 1.79
CA VAL A 242 -3.94 -6.66 2.13
C VAL A 242 -2.48 -6.33 1.78
N PRO A 243 -1.86 -5.34 2.43
CA PRO A 243 -0.49 -4.94 2.15
C PRO A 243 0.54 -5.91 2.73
N VAL A 244 1.79 -5.81 2.28
CA VAL A 244 2.94 -6.53 2.86
C VAL A 244 3.65 -5.62 3.86
N ILE A 245 4.06 -6.17 5.02
CA ILE A 245 4.89 -5.46 6.00
C ILE A 245 6.30 -5.26 5.42
N LYS A 246 6.56 -4.06 4.89
CA LYS A 246 7.83 -3.71 4.28
C LYS A 246 8.23 -2.24 4.41
N ASN A 247 9.53 -1.98 4.45
CA ASN A 247 10.09 -0.64 4.52
C ASN A 247 10.00 0.13 3.18
N ALA A 248 10.16 1.45 3.25
CA ALA A 248 10.63 2.31 2.16
C ALA A 248 11.39 3.49 2.75
N GLY A 249 12.66 3.63 2.38
CA GLY A 249 13.54 4.62 3.01
C GLY A 249 13.56 4.46 4.53
N SER A 250 13.29 5.55 5.25
CA SER A 250 13.20 5.57 6.71
C SER A 250 11.81 5.20 7.27
N THR A 251 10.85 4.85 6.41
CA THR A 251 9.45 4.57 6.77
C THR A 251 8.98 3.23 6.18
N ILE A 252 7.66 3.04 6.05
CA ILE A 252 7.01 1.82 5.57
C ILE A 252 6.06 2.07 4.39
N THR A 253 5.57 1.00 3.76
CA THR A 253 4.65 1.06 2.60
C THR A 253 3.34 0.29 2.75
N VAL A 254 2.92 0.06 3.99
CA VAL A 254 1.89 -0.92 4.36
C VAL A 254 0.47 -0.42 3.98
N CYS A 255 -0.41 -0.06 4.89
CA CYS A 255 -1.81 0.23 4.61
C CYS A 255 -2.02 1.49 3.76
N MET A 256 -1.63 2.67 4.27
CA MET A 256 -1.98 3.95 3.66
C MET A 256 -1.33 4.12 2.28
N LYS A 257 -0.07 3.69 2.15
CA LYS A 257 0.61 3.76 0.84
C LYS A 257 0.06 2.75 -0.16
N ASN A 258 -0.25 1.52 0.26
CA ASN A 258 -0.81 0.50 -0.63
C ASN A 258 -2.17 0.94 -1.20
N LEU A 259 -2.96 1.67 -0.40
CA LEU A 259 -4.21 2.29 -0.82
C LEU A 259 -3.94 3.49 -1.74
N ALA A 260 -3.22 4.51 -1.27
CA ALA A 260 -3.02 5.76 -1.99
C ALA A 260 -2.40 5.54 -3.38
N PHE A 261 -1.17 5.00 -3.43
CA PHE A 261 -0.43 4.84 -4.68
C PHE A 261 -0.93 3.69 -5.55
N GLY A 262 -1.73 2.78 -4.97
CA GLY A 262 -2.36 1.68 -5.68
C GLY A 262 -3.69 2.04 -6.33
N SER A 263 -4.26 3.21 -6.02
CA SER A 263 -5.63 3.57 -6.44
C SER A 263 -5.71 4.81 -7.31
N ILE A 264 -4.60 5.52 -7.52
CA ILE A 264 -4.54 6.74 -8.32
C ILE A 264 -3.47 6.66 -9.41
N THR A 265 -3.69 7.39 -10.51
CA THR A 265 -2.74 7.52 -11.61
C THR A 265 -1.67 8.59 -11.39
N ASN A 266 -0.77 8.78 -12.36
CA ASN A 266 0.18 9.89 -12.41
C ASN A 266 1.11 10.00 -11.18
N THR A 267 1.37 8.91 -10.47
CA THR A 267 1.98 8.99 -9.13
C THR A 267 3.46 9.34 -9.11
N ALA A 268 4.20 9.21 -10.21
CA ALA A 268 5.67 9.35 -10.21
C ALA A 268 6.09 10.73 -9.69
N ARG A 269 5.42 11.80 -10.12
CA ARG A 269 5.63 13.16 -9.58
C ARG A 269 5.46 13.27 -8.06
N LEU A 270 4.66 12.38 -7.46
CA LEU A 270 4.33 12.40 -6.03
C LEU A 270 5.38 11.70 -5.17
N HIS A 271 6.30 10.91 -5.76
CA HIS A 271 7.26 10.12 -5.00
C HIS A 271 8.37 10.96 -4.34
N GLY A 272 8.60 12.19 -4.81
CA GLY A 272 9.56 13.11 -4.23
C GLY A 272 8.96 13.92 -3.08
N PRO A 273 8.61 15.21 -3.31
CA PRO A 273 8.24 16.13 -2.23
C PRO A 273 6.90 15.78 -1.55
N MET A 274 6.08 14.93 -2.15
CA MET A 274 4.69 14.68 -1.73
C MET A 274 4.46 13.25 -1.25
N TRP A 275 5.51 12.46 -0.99
CA TRP A 275 5.36 11.05 -0.64
C TRP A 275 4.47 10.84 0.59
N HIS A 276 4.78 11.54 1.69
CA HIS A 276 4.05 11.42 2.94
C HIS A 276 2.63 11.99 2.82
N ASP A 277 2.52 13.21 2.28
CA ASP A 277 1.23 13.87 2.08
C ASP A 277 0.31 13.04 1.17
N THR A 278 0.83 12.40 0.11
CA THR A 278 0.03 11.56 -0.79
C THR A 278 -0.52 10.33 -0.08
N CYS A 279 0.29 9.67 0.77
CA CYS A 279 -0.15 8.50 1.53
C CYS A 279 -1.36 8.83 2.41
N ALA A 280 -1.39 10.02 3.01
CA ALA A 280 -2.49 10.50 3.85
C ALA A 280 -3.65 11.09 3.02
N CYS A 281 -3.37 12.10 2.21
CA CYS A 281 -4.37 12.91 1.52
C CYS A 281 -5.19 12.12 0.49
N ALA A 282 -4.57 11.21 -0.27
CA ALA A 282 -5.33 10.41 -1.24
C ALA A 282 -6.35 9.49 -0.54
N CYS A 283 -6.03 8.99 0.65
CA CYS A 283 -6.92 8.16 1.46
C CYS A 283 -8.09 8.94 2.09
N ALA A 284 -8.05 10.28 2.11
CA ALA A 284 -9.15 11.11 2.58
C ALA A 284 -10.30 11.29 1.57
N PHE A 285 -10.13 10.86 0.32
CA PHE A 285 -11.17 10.94 -0.69
C PHE A 285 -12.18 9.79 -0.55
N PRO A 286 -13.50 10.02 -0.79
CA PRO A 286 -14.55 9.01 -0.64
C PRO A 286 -14.30 7.65 -1.30
N PRO A 287 -13.68 7.54 -2.50
CA PRO A 287 -13.41 6.25 -3.13
C PRO A 287 -12.60 5.28 -2.27
N LEU A 288 -11.79 5.80 -1.34
CA LEU A 288 -11.03 5.01 -0.37
C LEU A 288 -11.61 5.18 1.03
N ARG A 289 -11.74 6.43 1.49
CA ARG A 289 -12.15 6.79 2.86
C ARG A 289 -13.40 6.03 3.28
N ASP A 290 -14.39 5.90 2.40
CA ASP A 290 -15.73 5.40 2.76
C ASP A 290 -15.94 3.91 2.43
N LYS A 291 -14.95 3.26 1.82
CA LYS A 291 -15.06 1.87 1.34
C LYS A 291 -14.10 0.90 2.02
N VAL A 292 -12.98 1.37 2.57
CA VAL A 292 -12.02 0.50 3.28
C VAL A 292 -12.59 0.08 4.64
N VAL A 293 -12.84 -1.21 4.82
CA VAL A 293 -13.44 -1.75 6.05
C VAL A 293 -12.51 -2.59 6.89
N LEU A 294 -11.42 -3.10 6.31
CA LEU A 294 -10.46 -3.96 7.00
C LEU A 294 -9.08 -3.84 6.35
N ASN A 295 -8.05 -3.85 7.19
CA ASN A 295 -6.65 -3.94 6.80
C ASN A 295 -6.05 -5.20 7.40
N ILE A 296 -5.38 -6.00 6.56
CA ILE A 296 -4.71 -7.24 6.92
C ILE A 296 -3.27 -7.11 6.42
N ALA A 297 -2.38 -6.58 7.25
CA ALA A 297 -0.96 -6.47 6.91
C ALA A 297 -0.28 -7.83 7.03
N ASP A 298 0.17 -8.34 5.89
CA ASP A 298 0.86 -9.62 5.73
C ASP A 298 2.33 -9.47 6.10
N GLY A 299 2.72 -10.08 7.22
CA GLY A 299 4.10 -10.20 7.68
C GLY A 299 4.60 -11.65 7.69
N LEU A 300 3.97 -12.58 6.97
CA LEU A 300 4.51 -13.95 6.87
C LEU A 300 5.90 -13.91 6.24
N THR A 301 6.02 -13.14 5.16
CA THR A 301 7.29 -12.71 4.57
C THR A 301 7.23 -11.19 4.37
N GLY A 302 8.26 -10.48 4.81
CA GLY A 302 8.37 -9.03 4.71
C GLY A 302 9.78 -8.59 4.32
N CYS A 303 10.03 -7.28 4.32
CA CYS A 303 11.40 -6.77 4.24
C CYS A 303 11.63 -5.61 5.21
N PHE A 304 12.83 -5.54 5.79
CA PHE A 304 13.17 -4.51 6.78
C PHE A 304 14.02 -3.38 6.20
N ASP A 305 14.71 -3.60 5.07
CA ASP A 305 15.48 -2.57 4.36
C ASP A 305 15.49 -2.76 2.83
N GLY A 306 16.01 -1.77 2.10
CA GLY A 306 16.17 -1.81 0.64
C GLY A 306 14.87 -1.75 -0.19
N GLY A 307 13.71 -1.64 0.47
CA GLY A 307 12.42 -1.41 -0.16
C GLY A 307 12.31 -0.05 -0.87
N PRO A 308 11.26 0.16 -1.69
CA PRO A 308 10.05 -0.67 -1.79
C PRO A 308 10.17 -1.89 -2.72
N SER A 309 11.26 -2.00 -3.49
CA SER A 309 11.56 -3.16 -4.34
C SER A 309 12.07 -4.34 -3.51
N ALA A 310 11.94 -5.57 -4.03
CA ALA A 310 12.54 -6.73 -3.37
C ALA A 310 14.07 -6.66 -3.44
N ASN A 311 14.71 -6.63 -2.27
CA ASN A 311 16.11 -6.95 -2.12
C ASN A 311 16.23 -8.23 -1.27
N PRO A 312 16.64 -9.38 -1.84
CA PRO A 312 16.71 -10.65 -1.11
C PRO A 312 17.50 -10.59 0.19
N GLN A 313 18.52 -9.72 0.28
CA GLN A 313 19.32 -9.55 1.49
C GLN A 313 18.50 -9.10 2.71
N PHE A 314 17.42 -8.36 2.48
CA PHE A 314 16.62 -7.74 3.53
C PHE A 314 15.24 -8.38 3.67
N ILE A 315 14.99 -9.50 2.98
CA ILE A 315 13.78 -10.30 3.17
C ILE A 315 13.88 -11.03 4.50
N CYS A 316 12.81 -11.01 5.28
CA CYS A 316 12.71 -11.69 6.56
C CYS A 316 11.32 -12.26 6.78
N HIS A 317 11.19 -13.16 7.75
CA HIS A 317 9.91 -13.71 8.18
C HIS A 317 9.52 -13.07 9.52
N TYR A 318 8.59 -12.11 9.48
CA TYR A 318 8.04 -11.54 10.72
C TYR A 318 7.06 -12.51 11.40
N ASN A 319 6.60 -13.56 10.68
CA ASN A 319 5.71 -14.61 11.16
C ASN A 319 4.45 -14.04 11.84
N THR A 320 3.91 -12.96 11.28
CA THR A 320 2.83 -12.19 11.91
C THR A 320 1.79 -11.71 10.90
N LEU A 321 0.55 -11.57 11.35
CA LEU A 321 -0.48 -10.75 10.72
C LEU A 321 -0.84 -9.61 11.65
N VAL A 322 -0.96 -8.39 11.12
CA VAL A 322 -1.47 -7.22 11.85
C VAL A 322 -2.78 -6.80 11.22
N VAL A 323 -3.87 -6.87 11.99
CA VAL A 323 -5.24 -6.76 11.48
C VAL A 323 -6.01 -5.70 12.25
N GLY A 324 -6.69 -4.80 11.54
CA GLY A 324 -7.51 -3.74 12.12
C GLY A 324 -8.39 -3.04 11.08
N THR A 325 -9.45 -2.36 11.51
CA THR A 325 -10.23 -1.51 10.58
C THR A 325 -9.55 -0.17 10.35
N ASP A 326 -8.76 0.29 11.33
CA ASP A 326 -8.00 1.53 11.29
C ASP A 326 -6.68 1.33 10.53
N PRO A 327 -6.52 1.90 9.31
CA PRO A 327 -5.31 1.73 8.53
C PRO A 327 -4.10 2.45 9.14
N VAL A 328 -4.31 3.57 9.85
CA VAL A 328 -3.24 4.37 10.44
C VAL A 328 -2.69 3.67 11.68
N ALA A 329 -3.57 3.11 12.51
CA ALA A 329 -3.15 2.32 13.67
C ALA A 329 -2.42 1.04 13.24
N THR A 330 -2.91 0.38 12.19
CA THR A 330 -2.25 -0.79 11.60
C THR A 330 -0.86 -0.43 11.09
N ASP A 331 -0.72 0.67 10.34
CA ASP A 331 0.57 1.19 9.89
C ASP A 331 1.51 1.53 11.05
N ARG A 332 0.98 2.14 12.11
CA ARG A 332 1.78 2.47 13.28
C ARG A 332 2.38 1.23 13.92
N ILE A 333 1.62 0.14 14.06
CA ILE A 333 2.15 -1.12 14.60
C ILE A 333 3.14 -1.76 13.63
N CYS A 334 2.85 -1.79 12.33
CA CYS A 334 3.78 -2.32 11.33
C CYS A 334 5.10 -1.52 11.25
N TYR A 335 5.04 -0.20 11.48
CA TYR A 335 6.23 0.65 11.54
C TYR A 335 7.14 0.24 12.70
N ASP A 336 6.60 -0.03 13.88
CA ASP A 336 7.39 -0.51 15.03
C ASP A 336 8.04 -1.86 14.75
N ILE A 337 7.34 -2.78 14.07
CA ILE A 337 7.88 -4.09 13.69
C ILE A 337 9.11 -3.92 12.78
N VAL A 338 8.98 -3.11 11.73
CA VAL A 338 10.07 -2.85 10.78
C VAL A 338 11.23 -2.11 11.46
N LEU A 339 10.93 -1.10 12.27
CA LEU A 339 11.94 -0.34 13.01
C LEU A 339 12.73 -1.24 13.97
N ALA A 340 12.05 -2.08 14.75
CA ALA A 340 12.69 -3.02 15.66
C ALA A 340 13.64 -3.96 14.92
N LYS A 341 13.22 -4.49 13.75
CA LYS A 341 14.08 -5.35 12.93
C LYS A 341 15.27 -4.59 12.34
N ARG A 342 15.11 -3.34 11.93
CA ARG A 342 16.23 -2.51 11.44
C ARG A 342 17.25 -2.22 12.55
N ILE A 343 16.81 -2.05 13.79
CA ILE A 343 17.70 -1.87 14.94
C ILE A 343 18.43 -3.18 15.27
N GLU A 344 17.70 -4.30 15.31
CA GLU A 344 18.26 -5.65 15.51
C GLU A 344 19.37 -5.97 14.50
N GLU A 345 19.17 -5.60 13.23
CA GLU A 345 20.10 -5.84 12.12
C GLU A 345 21.18 -4.75 11.99
N GLY A 346 21.24 -3.78 12.91
CA GLY A 346 22.25 -2.72 12.89
C GLY A 346 22.15 -1.73 11.73
N ILE A 347 20.98 -1.62 11.09
CA ILE A 347 20.72 -0.70 9.97
C ILE A 347 20.57 0.75 10.45
N GLN A 348 20.06 0.94 11.67
CA GLN A 348 19.93 2.25 12.34
C GLN A 348 19.77 2.08 13.85
N ASP A 349 20.11 3.11 14.62
CA ASP A 349 20.08 3.06 16.09
C ASP A 349 18.72 3.43 16.72
N GLY A 350 17.77 3.95 15.92
CA GLY A 350 16.48 4.44 16.42
C GLY A 350 15.59 5.00 15.32
N GLU A 351 14.46 5.57 15.73
CA GLU A 351 13.56 6.30 14.82
C GLU A 351 14.26 7.54 14.25
N LYS A 352 14.07 7.79 12.95
CA LYS A 352 14.52 9.02 12.29
C LYS A 352 13.40 10.04 12.28
N ALA A 353 13.75 11.32 12.44
CA ALA A 353 12.78 12.41 12.38
C ALA A 353 11.98 12.36 11.06
N GLY A 354 10.67 12.56 11.16
CA GLY A 354 9.76 12.54 10.01
C GLY A 354 9.38 11.14 9.49
N SER A 355 9.93 10.06 10.03
CA SER A 355 9.58 8.69 9.60
C SER A 355 8.09 8.35 9.73
N ARG A 356 7.37 9.03 10.63
CA ARG A 356 5.93 8.87 10.86
C ARG A 356 5.05 9.95 10.25
N ALA A 357 5.62 10.89 9.48
CA ALA A 357 4.91 12.08 9.01
C ALA A 357 3.58 11.76 8.31
N PHE A 358 3.50 10.70 7.49
CA PHE A 358 2.25 10.36 6.81
C PHE A 358 1.16 9.85 7.78
N MET A 359 1.55 9.16 8.85
CA MET A 359 0.60 8.68 9.86
C MET A 359 0.10 9.86 10.71
N GLU A 360 0.98 10.79 11.04
CA GLU A 360 0.65 12.03 11.76
C GLU A 360 -0.33 12.89 10.94
N THR A 361 -0.04 13.13 9.67
CA THR A 361 -0.95 13.83 8.75
C THR A 361 -2.28 13.08 8.59
N ALA A 362 -2.25 11.74 8.51
CA ALA A 362 -3.48 10.95 8.41
C ALA A 362 -4.34 11.06 9.68
N GLN A 363 -3.72 11.14 10.86
CA GLN A 363 -4.41 11.38 12.13
C GLN A 363 -5.05 12.77 12.17
N GLU A 364 -4.35 13.81 11.70
CA GLU A 364 -4.91 15.17 11.58
C GLU A 364 -6.14 15.21 10.65
N LEU A 365 -6.11 14.43 9.56
CA LEU A 365 -7.24 14.24 8.64
C LEU A 365 -8.34 13.30 9.19
N LYS A 366 -8.20 12.85 10.44
CA LYS A 366 -9.12 11.92 11.12
C LYS A 366 -9.31 10.62 10.34
N LEU A 367 -8.26 10.11 9.72
CA LEU A 367 -8.28 8.82 9.00
C LEU A 367 -7.91 7.64 9.91
N GLY A 368 -7.34 7.93 11.08
CA GLY A 368 -7.09 6.94 12.12
C GLY A 368 -6.14 7.41 13.20
N VAL A 369 -5.69 6.48 14.02
CA VAL A 369 -4.88 6.76 15.21
C VAL A 369 -3.41 6.44 14.95
N ALA A 370 -2.56 7.46 14.96
CA ALA A 370 -1.09 7.33 14.84
C ALA A 370 -0.38 7.37 16.20
N ASP A 371 -1.02 7.98 17.20
CA ASP A 371 -0.54 8.05 18.57
C ASP A 371 -0.57 6.65 19.22
N LYS A 372 0.62 6.09 19.47
CA LYS A 372 0.76 4.70 19.94
C LYS A 372 0.06 4.47 21.27
N ASP A 373 0.03 5.47 22.15
CA ASP A 373 -0.56 5.34 23.48
C ASP A 373 -2.10 5.29 23.43
N LYS A 374 -2.69 5.60 22.28
CA LYS A 374 -4.13 5.51 22.01
C LYS A 374 -4.52 4.27 21.19
N ILE A 375 -3.55 3.43 20.83
CA ILE A 375 -3.80 2.19 20.09
C ILE A 375 -4.00 1.05 21.08
N GLU A 376 -5.18 0.42 21.03
CA GLU A 376 -5.44 -0.84 21.72
C GLU A 376 -4.83 -1.98 20.90
N LEU A 377 -3.59 -2.34 21.21
CA LEU A 377 -2.90 -3.48 20.61
C LEU A 377 -3.17 -4.76 21.40
N LYS A 378 -3.74 -5.77 20.74
CA LYS A 378 -3.84 -7.14 21.26
C LYS A 378 -2.84 -8.06 20.55
N GLU A 379 -1.83 -8.51 21.27
CA GLU A 379 -0.84 -9.48 20.77
C GLU A 379 -1.21 -10.90 21.17
N ILE A 380 -1.18 -11.83 20.22
CA ILE A 380 -1.55 -13.24 20.44
C ILE A 380 -0.55 -14.14 19.72
N ASN A 381 0.14 -14.99 20.48
CA ASN A 381 0.96 -16.06 19.92
C ASN A 381 0.14 -17.36 19.97
N LEU A 382 -0.15 -17.95 18.81
CA LEU A 382 -1.03 -19.12 18.69
C LEU A 382 -0.39 -20.44 19.15
N GLN A 383 0.89 -20.44 19.55
CA GLN A 383 1.59 -21.60 20.11
C GLN A 383 2.23 -21.33 21.48
N ALA A 384 1.87 -20.23 22.15
CA ALA A 384 2.38 -19.89 23.49
C ALA A 384 1.51 -20.47 24.62
#